data_AF-A0A946YP17-F1
#
_entry.id   AF-A0A946YP17-F1
#
_cell.length_a   1.000
_cell.length_b   1.000
_cell.length_c   1.000
_cell.angle_alpha   90.00
_cell.angle_beta   90.00
_cell.angle_gamma   90.00
#
_symmetry.space_group_name_H-M   'P 1'
#
loop_
_entity.id
_entity.type
_entity.pdbx_description
1 polymer ?
#
loop_
_entity_poly.entity_id
_entity_poly.type
_entity_poly.pdbx_seq_one_letter_code
_entity_poly.pdbx_strand_id
1 'polypeptide(L)'
;DSYRGVAHRQVVFLNREDMRQLGISNGAIIALRSAYGRMPGLRAQGFDLPRGNVMAYYPEANILIGTERDARSKTPAFKSVSVAIELADAVA
;
A
#
# COMPACT_ATOMS: atom_id res chain seq x y z
N ASP A 1 10.28 -10.43 -4.90
CA ASP A 1 11.00 -10.09 -3.67
C ASP A 1 11.20 -11.35 -2.85
N SER A 2 12.42 -11.90 -2.90
CA SER A 2 12.82 -13.11 -2.17
C SER A 2 12.87 -12.91 -0.66
N TYR A 3 13.11 -11.68 -0.17
CA TYR A 3 13.11 -11.38 1.27
C TYR A 3 11.71 -11.42 1.88
N ARG A 4 10.68 -11.19 1.06
CA ARG A 4 9.28 -11.12 1.48
C ARG A 4 8.39 -12.22 0.89
N GLY A 5 8.98 -13.16 0.15
CA GLY A 5 8.27 -14.33 -0.39
C GLY A 5 7.23 -14.03 -1.46
N VAL A 6 7.38 -12.94 -2.24
CA VAL A 6 6.42 -12.56 -3.30
C VAL A 6 7.06 -12.57 -4.68
N ALA A 7 6.33 -13.05 -5.69
CA ALA A 7 6.84 -13.15 -7.08
C ALA A 7 6.63 -11.88 -7.91
N HIS A 8 5.65 -11.05 -7.57
CA HIS A 8 5.27 -9.84 -8.31
C HIS A 8 5.17 -8.61 -7.40
N ARG A 9 5.15 -7.41 -8.01
CA ARG A 9 5.08 -6.11 -7.29
C ARG A 9 3.67 -5.56 -7.09
N GLN A 10 2.66 -6.13 -7.76
CA GLN A 10 1.24 -5.82 -7.50
C GLN A 10 0.74 -6.48 -6.19
N VAL A 11 1.35 -6.10 -5.07
CA VAL A 11 1.06 -6.60 -3.74
C VAL A 11 1.24 -5.46 -2.75
N VAL A 12 0.40 -5.44 -1.72
CA VAL A 12 0.54 -4.53 -0.58
C VAL A 12 0.69 -5.36 0.69
N PHE A 13 1.69 -5.04 1.47
CA PHE A 13 1.90 -5.65 2.76
C PHE A 13 1.16 -4.86 3.83
N LEU A 14 0.40 -5.58 4.65
CA LEU A 14 -0.38 -5.01 5.74
C LEU A 14 -0.01 -5.70 7.04
N ASN A 15 -0.11 -4.98 8.16
CA ASN A 15 -0.07 -5.61 9.46
C ASN A 15 -1.22 -6.64 9.59
N ARG A 16 -0.93 -7.81 10.16
CA ARG A 16 -1.87 -8.94 10.27
C ARG A 16 -3.08 -8.64 11.16
N GLU A 17 -2.90 -7.82 12.19
CA GLU A 17 -3.97 -7.40 13.10
C GLU A 17 -4.91 -6.39 12.44
N ASP A 18 -4.36 -5.43 11.70
CA ASP A 18 -5.18 -4.46 10.96
C ASP A 18 -6.00 -5.17 9.86
N MET A 19 -5.40 -6.16 9.18
CA MET A 19 -6.13 -7.02 8.24
C MET A 19 -7.32 -7.71 8.92
N ARG A 20 -7.12 -8.28 10.11
CA ARG A 20 -8.20 -8.94 10.87
C ARG A 20 -9.32 -7.96 11.22
N GLN A 21 -8.97 -6.75 11.67
CA GLN A 21 -9.95 -5.71 12.05
C GLN A 21 -10.73 -5.18 10.85
N LEU A 22 -10.07 -5.09 9.69
CA LEU A 22 -10.68 -4.61 8.44
C LEU A 22 -11.36 -5.74 7.63
N GLY A 23 -11.34 -6.99 8.11
CA GLY A 23 -11.92 -8.13 7.38
C GLY A 23 -11.18 -8.48 6.08
N ILE A 24 -9.89 -8.17 5.98
CA ILE A 24 -9.07 -8.40 4.79
C ILE A 24 -8.35 -9.75 4.91
N SER A 25 -8.62 -10.65 3.97
CA SER A 25 -7.91 -11.93 3.87
C SER A 25 -6.61 -11.80 3.08
N ASN A 26 -5.64 -12.68 3.34
CA ASN A 26 -4.49 -12.84 2.46
C ASN A 26 -4.97 -13.17 1.05
N GLY A 27 -4.43 -12.47 0.06
CA GLY A 27 -4.80 -12.64 -1.33
C GLY A 27 -5.99 -11.79 -1.78
N ALA A 28 -6.70 -11.10 -0.88
CA ALA A 28 -7.77 -10.19 -1.26
C ALA A 28 -7.26 -9.08 -2.18
N ILE A 29 -8.07 -8.68 -3.14
CA ILE A 29 -7.76 -7.56 -4.03
C ILE A 29 -8.31 -6.27 -3.40
N ILE A 30 -7.43 -5.29 -3.23
CA ILE A 30 -7.75 -3.99 -2.63
C ILE A 30 -7.18 -2.86 -3.49
N ALA A 31 -7.54 -1.63 -3.15
CA ALA A 31 -6.88 -0.43 -3.63
C ALA A 31 -6.35 0.39 -2.45
N LEU A 32 -5.25 1.11 -2.68
CA LEU A 32 -4.82 2.21 -1.81
C LEU A 32 -5.23 3.53 -2.44
N ARG A 33 -5.73 4.46 -1.64
CA ARG A 33 -6.01 5.84 -2.07
C ARG A 33 -5.26 6.83 -1.20
N SER A 34 -4.59 7.81 -1.81
CA SER A 34 -4.08 9.00 -1.14
C SER A 34 -4.77 10.26 -1.67
N ALA A 35 -4.35 11.43 -1.21
CA ALA A 35 -4.76 12.71 -1.78
C ALA A 35 -4.31 12.91 -3.24
N TYR A 36 -3.32 12.13 -3.71
CA TYR A 36 -2.68 12.32 -5.01
C TYR A 36 -3.15 11.32 -6.06
N GLY A 37 -3.69 10.17 -5.64
CA GLY A 37 -4.14 9.15 -6.58
C GLY A 37 -4.64 7.88 -5.93
N ARG A 38 -4.98 6.93 -6.80
CA ARG A 38 -5.52 5.63 -6.42
C ARG A 38 -4.72 4.53 -7.10
N MET A 39 -4.27 3.56 -6.31
CA MET A 39 -3.51 2.40 -6.73
C MET A 39 -4.38 1.14 -6.60
N PRO A 40 -5.08 0.70 -7.67
CA PRO A 40 -5.96 -0.45 -7.63
C PRO A 40 -5.23 -1.78 -7.87
N GLY A 41 -5.95 -2.89 -7.66
CA GLY A 41 -5.49 -4.22 -8.09
C GLY A 41 -4.34 -4.78 -7.25
N LEU A 42 -4.23 -4.35 -6.00
CA LEU A 42 -3.19 -4.80 -5.08
C LEU A 42 -3.65 -6.06 -4.36
N ARG A 43 -2.82 -7.11 -4.42
CA ARG A 43 -3.04 -8.30 -3.59
C ARG A 43 -2.59 -8.02 -2.16
N ALA A 44 -3.48 -8.17 -1.18
CA ALA A 44 -3.15 -7.99 0.24
C ALA A 44 -2.31 -9.17 0.76
N GLN A 45 -1.21 -8.88 1.44
CA GLN A 45 -0.33 -9.86 2.07
C GLN A 45 -0.03 -9.46 3.52
N GLY A 46 -0.38 -10.32 4.47
CA GLY A 46 -0.05 -10.12 5.87
C GLY A 46 1.46 -10.20 6.08
N PHE A 47 2.00 -9.21 6.79
CA PHE A 47 3.43 -9.07 7.07
C PHE A 47 3.66 -8.55 8.49
N ASP A 48 4.88 -8.72 8.98
CA ASP A 48 5.31 -8.11 10.24
C ASP A 48 5.61 -6.63 10.00
N LEU A 49 4.58 -5.80 10.19
CA LEU A 49 4.63 -4.34 10.08
C LEU A 49 4.06 -3.72 11.37
N PRO A 50 4.50 -2.52 11.78
CA PRO A 50 3.80 -1.76 12.81
C PRO A 50 2.33 -1.54 12.42
N ARG A 51 1.43 -1.56 13.40
CA ARG A 51 0.00 -1.27 13.18
C ARG A 51 -0.18 0.13 12.57
N GLY A 52 -1.22 0.28 11.75
CA GLY A 52 -1.54 1.51 11.02
C GLY A 52 -0.64 1.80 9.81
N ASN A 53 0.28 0.90 9.47
CA ASN A 53 1.21 1.10 8.36
C ASN A 53 1.00 0.06 7.25
N VAL A 54 1.28 0.49 6.02
CA VAL A 54 1.29 -0.36 4.83
C VAL A 54 2.64 -0.24 4.13
N MET A 55 3.01 -1.27 3.38
CA MET A 55 4.21 -1.24 2.54
C MET A 55 3.85 -1.64 1.11
N ALA A 56 4.23 -0.80 0.15
CA ALA A 56 4.00 -0.97 -1.27
C ALA A 56 5.32 -0.79 -2.03
N TYR A 57 5.39 -1.31 -3.26
CA TYR A 57 6.59 -1.23 -4.09
C TYR A 57 6.63 0.07 -4.91
N TYR A 58 7.85 0.58 -5.09
CA TYR A 58 8.17 1.53 -6.15
C TYR A 58 8.62 0.78 -7.42
N PRO A 59 8.30 1.29 -8.63
CA PRO A 59 7.69 2.60 -8.91
C PRO A 59 6.15 2.62 -8.82
N GLU A 60 5.50 1.49 -8.55
CA GLU A 60 4.04 1.37 -8.63
C GLU A 60 3.32 2.32 -7.64
N ALA A 61 3.90 2.53 -6.45
CA ALA A 61 3.41 3.45 -5.44
C ALA A 61 3.57 4.94 -5.79
N ASN A 62 4.27 5.32 -6.87
CA ASN A 62 4.45 6.73 -7.26
C ASN A 62 3.12 7.46 -7.46
N ILE A 63 2.07 6.75 -7.91
CA ILE A 63 0.72 7.30 -8.08
C ILE A 63 0.09 7.82 -6.78
N LEU A 64 0.61 7.38 -5.62
CA LEU A 64 0.13 7.80 -4.31
C LEU A 64 0.89 9.01 -3.76
N ILE A 65 1.96 9.47 -4.40
CA ILE A 65 2.90 10.45 -3.84
C ILE A 65 2.77 11.80 -4.56
N GLY A 66 2.75 12.89 -3.79
CA GLY A 66 2.80 14.24 -4.32
C GLY A 66 4.16 14.62 -4.91
N THR A 67 4.17 15.63 -5.77
CA THR A 67 5.40 16.17 -6.38
C THR A 67 6.11 17.22 -5.52
N GLU A 68 5.52 17.57 -4.37
CA GLU A 68 6.12 18.48 -3.39
C GLU A 68 7.45 17.91 -2.89
N ARG A 69 8.42 18.81 -2.68
CA ARG A 69 9.79 18.45 -2.30
C ARG A 69 10.17 19.24 -1.07
N ASP A 70 10.87 18.58 -0.17
CA ASP A 70 11.47 19.25 0.98
C ASP A 70 12.39 20.40 0.51
N ALA A 71 12.24 21.57 1.13
CA ALA A 71 12.88 22.79 0.67
C ALA A 71 14.41 22.71 0.72
N ARG A 72 14.97 21.95 1.66
CA ARG A 72 16.42 21.78 1.85
C ARG A 72 16.98 20.66 0.98
N SER A 73 16.45 19.46 1.11
CA SER A 73 16.97 18.24 0.47
C SER A 73 16.49 18.03 -0.96
N LYS A 74 15.46 18.77 -1.40
CA LYS A 74 14.80 18.63 -2.71
C LYS A 74 14.20 17.23 -2.96
N THR A 75 14.03 16.43 -1.91
CA THR A 75 13.50 15.05 -1.99
C THR A 75 11.98 15.04 -1.83
N PRO A 76 11.22 14.34 -2.70
CA PRO A 76 9.79 14.10 -2.51
C PRO A 76 9.46 13.29 -1.25
N ALA A 77 8.21 13.40 -0.78
CA ALA A 77 7.69 12.68 0.38
C ALA A 77 7.42 11.18 0.08
N PHE A 78 8.46 10.39 -0.21
CA PHE A 78 8.35 8.96 -0.52
C PHE A 78 8.03 8.03 0.66
N LYS A 79 7.86 8.58 1.87
CA LYS A 79 7.59 7.80 3.08
C LYS A 79 6.48 8.46 3.87
N SER A 80 5.76 7.66 4.65
CA SER A 80 4.71 8.13 5.56
C SER A 80 3.59 8.91 4.87
N VAL A 81 3.20 8.51 3.66
CA VAL A 81 2.04 9.08 2.96
C VAL A 81 0.77 8.45 3.52
N SER A 82 -0.16 9.30 3.97
CA SER A 82 -1.48 8.87 4.42
C SER A 82 -2.25 8.22 3.27
N VAL A 83 -2.77 7.02 3.52
CA VAL A 83 -3.60 6.28 2.58
C VAL A 83 -4.83 5.70 3.25
N ALA A 84 -5.92 5.60 2.49
CA ALA A 84 -7.08 4.79 2.82
C ALA A 84 -6.99 3.45 2.09
N ILE A 85 -7.45 2.38 2.75
CA ILE A 85 -7.64 1.07 2.12
C ILE A 85 -9.08 1.00 1.61
N GLU A 86 -9.24 0.70 0.33
CA GLU A 86 -10.53 0.42 -0.29
C GLU A 86 -10.60 -1.06 -0.65
N LEU A 87 -11.62 -1.76 -0.17
CA LEU A 87 -11.91 -3.11 -0.67
C LEU A 87 -12.32 -2.99 -2.14
N ALA A 88 -11.85 -3.91 -3.00
CA ALA A 88 -12.37 -3.96 -4.35
C ALA A 88 -13.88 -4.21 -4.30
N ASP A 89 -14.63 -3.51 -5.14
CA ASP A 89 -16.04 -3.83 -5.35
C ASP A 89 -16.14 -5.32 -5.67
N ALA A 90 -17.02 -6.03 -4.98
CA ALA A 90 -17.33 -7.41 -5.32
C ALA A 90 -17.70 -7.43 -6.80
N VAL A 91 -16.88 -8.07 -7.62
CA VAL A 91 -17.25 -8.35 -9.00
C VAL A 91 -18.45 -9.28 -8.91
N ALA A 92 -19.64 -8.74 -9.23
CA ALA A 92 -20.86 -9.51 -9.38
C ALA A 92 -20.73 -10.54 -10.51
#